data_AF-A0A7L0IXW7-F1
#
_entry.id   AF-A0A7L0IXW7-F1
#
_cell.length_a   1.000
_cell.length_b   1.000
_cell.length_c   1.000
_cell.angle_alpha   90.00
_cell.angle_beta   90.00
_cell.angle_gamma   90.00
#
_symmetry.space_group_name_H-M   'P 1'
#
loop_
_entity.id
_entity.type
_entity.pdbx_description
1 polymer ?
#
loop_
_entity_poly.entity_id
_entity_poly.type
_entity_poly.pdbx_seq_one_letter_code
_entity_poly.pdbx_strand_id
1 'polypeptide(L)'
;AIILVHWLLTVWGCMNYILPASYAWGNFSVLAVGIWAIVQRDSLDAIVMFLTGLLLTVLTDIIHISVFYPAHDHLGDTTRFSVGMAIFSLLLKPLACYLVYRMYRERGGE
;
A
#
# COMPACT_ATOMS: atom_id res chain seq x y z
N ALA A 1 -0.39 -10.76 -8.92
CA ALA A 1 0.86 -9.96 -9.01
C ALA A 1 0.83 -8.72 -8.12
N ILE A 2 -0.24 -7.89 -8.18
CA ILE A 2 -0.33 -6.60 -7.46
C ILE A 2 0.02 -6.70 -5.97
N ILE A 3 -0.56 -7.67 -5.25
CA ILE A 3 -0.32 -7.88 -3.80
C ILE A 3 1.14 -8.20 -3.51
N LEU A 4 1.77 -9.07 -4.30
CA LEU A 4 3.17 -9.45 -4.11
C LEU A 4 4.12 -8.27 -4.31
N VAL A 5 3.85 -7.42 -5.31
CA VAL A 5 4.63 -6.20 -5.55
C VAL A 5 4.50 -5.24 -4.37
N HIS A 6 3.28 -4.97 -3.91
CA HIS A 6 3.06 -4.08 -2.76
C HIS A 6 3.63 -4.66 -1.47
N TRP A 7 3.57 -5.98 -1.27
CA TRP A 7 4.20 -6.66 -0.14
C TRP A 7 5.71 -6.45 -0.15
N LEU A 8 6.38 -6.71 -1.29
CA LEU A 8 7.83 -6.55 -1.42
C LEU A 8 8.25 -5.10 -1.16
N LEU A 9 7.54 -4.13 -1.74
CA LEU A 9 7.83 -2.71 -1.55
C LEU A 9 7.56 -2.25 -0.12
N THR A 10 6.54 -2.79 0.55
CA THR A 10 6.27 -2.52 1.98
C THR A 10 7.40 -3.06 2.85
N VAL A 11 7.86 -4.29 2.58
CA VAL A 11 9.01 -4.89 3.30
C VAL A 11 10.26 -4.02 3.13
N TRP A 12 10.57 -3.58 1.90
CA TRP A 12 11.71 -2.71 1.65
C TRP A 12 11.54 -1.30 2.24
N GLY A 13 10.32 -0.76 2.23
CA GLY A 13 9.98 0.47 2.92
C GLY A 13 10.23 0.38 4.42
N CYS A 14 9.91 -0.77 5.04
CA CYS A 14 10.09 -0.99 6.48
C CYS A 14 11.52 -1.40 6.89
N MET A 15 12.49 -1.45 5.98
CA MET A 15 13.88 -1.82 6.32
C MET A 15 14.58 -0.82 7.26
N ASN A 16 14.03 0.38 7.42
CA ASN A 16 14.57 1.40 8.29
C ASN A 16 13.52 1.88 9.30
N TYR A 17 13.98 2.26 10.49
CA TYR A 17 13.14 2.65 11.64
C TYR A 17 12.44 4.00 11.48
N ILE A 18 12.63 4.66 10.33
CA ILE A 18 12.14 6.03 10.07
C ILE A 18 10.66 6.04 9.75
N LEU A 19 10.15 4.97 9.13
CA LEU A 19 8.70 4.84 8.93
C LEU A 19 8.07 4.25 10.20
N PRO A 20 7.06 4.91 10.78
CA PRO A 20 6.38 4.41 11.97
C PRO A 20 5.78 3.02 11.77
N ALA A 21 5.63 2.27 12.87
CA ALA A 21 4.95 0.97 12.85
C ALA A 21 3.53 1.07 12.24
N SER A 22 2.85 2.22 12.38
CA SER A 22 1.55 2.47 11.77
C SER A 22 1.56 2.39 10.23
N TYR A 23 2.66 2.74 9.56
CA TYR A 23 2.82 2.53 8.12
C TYR A 23 2.81 1.04 7.76
N ALA A 24 3.60 0.24 8.49
CA ALA A 24 3.67 -1.20 8.28
C ALA A 24 2.31 -1.87 8.55
N TRP A 25 1.68 -1.55 9.68
CA TRP A 25 0.37 -2.08 10.05
C TRP A 25 -0.72 -1.73 9.04
N GLY A 26 -0.74 -0.50 8.53
CA GLY A 26 -1.69 -0.08 7.50
C GLY A 26 -1.51 -0.88 6.20
N ASN A 27 -0.28 -0.96 5.71
CA ASN A 27 0.03 -1.64 4.44
C ASN A 27 -0.17 -3.16 4.52
N PHE A 28 0.29 -3.83 5.58
CA PHE A 28 0.10 -5.27 5.73
C PHE A 28 -1.36 -5.66 5.97
N SER A 29 -2.13 -4.85 6.72
CA SER A 29 -3.57 -5.08 6.91
C SER A 29 -4.33 -5.06 5.58
N VAL A 30 -4.03 -4.09 4.71
CA VAL A 30 -4.68 -4.02 3.39
C VAL A 30 -4.25 -5.16 2.47
N LEU A 31 -3.01 -5.64 2.57
CA LEU A 31 -2.58 -6.84 1.86
C LEU A 31 -3.36 -8.09 2.31
N ALA A 32 -3.65 -8.23 3.61
CA ALA A 32 -4.48 -9.32 4.12
C ALA A 32 -5.91 -9.27 3.56
N VAL A 33 -6.53 -8.08 3.52
CA VAL A 33 -7.84 -7.88 2.87
C VAL A 33 -7.75 -8.17 1.36
N GLY A 34 -6.63 -7.84 0.72
CA GLY A 34 -6.39 -8.18 -0.68
C GLY A 34 -6.33 -9.69 -0.92
N ILE A 35 -5.66 -10.44 -0.04
CA ILE A 35 -5.63 -11.91 -0.11
C ILE A 35 -7.04 -12.45 0.05
N TRP A 36 -7.80 -11.92 1.01
CA TRP A 36 -9.20 -12.30 1.20
C TRP A 36 -10.06 -12.04 -0.06
N ALA A 37 -9.89 -10.90 -0.73
CA ALA A 37 -10.58 -10.58 -1.99
C ALA A 37 -10.20 -11.51 -3.16
N ILE A 38 -9.00 -12.11 -3.14
CA ILE A 38 -8.57 -13.12 -4.13
C ILE A 38 -9.17 -14.49 -3.81
N VAL A 39 -9.19 -14.88 -2.54
CA VAL A 39 -9.72 -16.15 -2.07
C VAL A 39 -11.23 -16.20 -2.29
N GLN A 40 -11.94 -15.11 -2.00
CA GLN A 40 -13.39 -15.03 -2.10
C GLN A 40 -13.81 -14.16 -3.29
N ARG A 41 -13.71 -14.74 -4.49
CA ARG A 41 -13.97 -14.00 -5.75
C ARG A 41 -15.42 -13.58 -5.94
N ASP A 42 -16.35 -14.30 -5.33
CA ASP A 42 -17.79 -14.03 -5.46
C ASP A 42 -18.28 -12.95 -4.49
N SER A 43 -17.46 -12.54 -3.52
CA SER A 43 -17.82 -11.47 -2.58
C SER A 43 -17.46 -10.10 -3.16
N LEU A 44 -18.50 -9.28 -3.38
CA LEU A 44 -18.34 -7.86 -3.70
C LEU A 44 -17.83 -7.07 -2.49
N ASP A 45 -18.23 -7.43 -1.28
CA ASP A 45 -17.79 -6.77 -0.05
C ASP A 45 -16.27 -6.89 0.13
N ALA A 46 -15.69 -8.06 -0.12
CA ALA A 46 -14.25 -8.27 0.01
C ALA A 46 -13.44 -7.36 -0.94
N ILE A 47 -13.90 -7.18 -2.19
CA ILE A 47 -13.20 -6.34 -3.16
C ILE A 47 -13.41 -4.85 -2.89
N VAL A 48 -14.60 -4.45 -2.41
CA VAL A 48 -14.89 -3.06 -1.99
C VAL A 48 -14.09 -2.69 -0.74
N MET A 49 -13.99 -3.59 0.25
CA MET A 49 -13.13 -3.40 1.42
C MET A 49 -11.66 -3.29 1.01
N PHE A 50 -11.20 -4.10 0.06
CA PHE A 50 -9.83 -3.98 -0.45
C PHE A 50 -9.58 -2.64 -1.16
N LEU A 51 -10.51 -2.22 -2.03
CA LEU A 51 -10.42 -0.94 -2.73
C LEU A 51 -10.41 0.24 -1.75
N THR A 52 -11.31 0.23 -0.77
CA THR A 52 -11.42 1.27 0.26
C THR A 52 -10.18 1.29 1.15
N GLY A 53 -9.69 0.12 1.55
CA GLY A 53 -8.42 -0.01 2.28
C GLY A 53 -7.24 0.54 1.50
N LEU A 54 -7.13 0.23 0.21
CA LEU A 54 -6.09 0.80 -0.66
C LEU A 54 -6.15 2.34 -0.67
N LEU A 55 -7.33 2.93 -0.85
CA LEU A 55 -7.51 4.38 -0.83
C LEU A 55 -7.09 4.99 0.53
N LEU A 56 -7.51 4.38 1.64
CA LEU A 56 -7.10 4.83 2.97
C LEU A 56 -5.59 4.74 3.14
N THR A 57 -4.95 3.67 2.66
CA THR A 57 -3.49 3.55 2.75
C THR A 57 -2.75 4.55 1.87
N VAL A 58 -3.31 4.98 0.73
CA VAL A 58 -2.74 6.09 -0.04
C VAL A 58 -2.68 7.36 0.81
N LEU A 59 -3.80 7.70 1.47
CA LEU A 59 -3.87 8.88 2.33
C LEU A 59 -2.92 8.78 3.51
N THR A 60 -2.93 7.65 4.22
CA THR A 60 -2.04 7.49 5.38
C THR A 60 -0.58 7.47 4.96
N ASP A 61 -0.21 6.84 3.85
CA ASP A 61 1.18 6.79 3.39
C ASP A 61 1.70 8.17 3.00
N ILE A 62 0.87 9.01 2.36
CA ILE A 62 1.20 10.42 2.10
C ILE A 62 1.48 11.14 3.41
N ILE A 63 0.63 10.97 4.42
CA ILE A 63 0.82 11.60 5.74
C ILE A 63 2.12 11.11 6.38
N HIS A 64 2.37 9.79 6.42
CA HIS A 64 3.59 9.23 7.01
C HIS A 64 4.85 9.73 6.30
N ILE A 65 4.88 9.71 4.97
CA ILE A 65 6.03 10.21 4.21
C ILE A 65 6.19 11.71 4.47
N SER A 66 5.12 12.51 4.38
CA SER A 66 5.21 13.97 4.55
C SER A 66 5.68 14.40 5.94
N VAL A 67 5.28 13.69 7.00
CA VAL A 67 5.61 14.05 8.40
C VAL A 67 6.99 13.52 8.79
N PHE A 68 7.35 12.30 8.37
CA PHE A 68 8.56 11.62 8.81
C PHE A 68 9.73 11.74 7.84
N TYR A 69 9.57 12.42 6.69
CA TYR A 69 10.68 12.69 5.78
C TYR A 69 11.64 13.73 6.40
N PRO A 70 12.88 13.34 6.76
CA PRO A 70 13.83 14.27 7.36
C PRO A 70 14.33 15.25 6.30
N ALA A 71 13.99 16.53 6.48
CA ALA A 71 14.32 17.58 5.52
C ALA A 71 15.75 18.11 5.65
N HIS A 72 16.44 17.91 6.77
CA HIS A 72 17.69 18.61 7.11
C HIS A 72 18.85 17.70 7.55
N ASP A 73 18.64 16.39 7.65
CA ASP A 73 19.70 15.45 8.06
C ASP A 73 20.32 14.74 6.86
N HIS A 74 21.62 14.43 6.95
CA HIS A 74 22.30 13.55 6.00
C HIS A 74 21.69 12.15 6.07
N LEU A 75 20.80 11.87 5.12
CA LEU A 75 20.15 10.59 4.96
C LEU A 75 21.17 9.49 4.61
N GLY A 76 21.35 8.53 5.50
CA GLY A 76 22.11 7.31 5.20
C GLY A 76 21.50 6.54 4.02
N ASP A 77 22.33 5.80 3.29
CA ASP A 77 21.91 5.11 2.06
C ASP A 77 20.71 4.17 2.27
N THR A 78 20.66 3.49 3.41
CA THR A 78 19.53 2.63 3.81
C THR A 78 18.23 3.42 3.95
N THR A 79 18.27 4.65 4.47
CA THR A 79 17.09 5.52 4.57
C THR A 79 16.60 5.92 3.19
N ARG A 80 17.51 6.37 2.32
CA ARG A 80 17.14 6.82 0.97
C ARG A 80 16.50 5.70 0.18
N PHE A 81 17.04 4.48 0.31
CA PHE A 81 16.47 3.28 -0.29
C PHE A 81 15.07 2.96 0.26
N SER A 82 14.93 2.87 1.59
CA SER A 82 13.64 2.57 2.26
C SER A 82 12.56 3.60 1.90
N VAL A 83 12.87 4.89 2.00
CA VAL A 83 11.95 5.96 1.63
C VAL A 83 11.62 5.93 0.14
N GLY A 84 12.62 5.67 -0.72
CA GLY A 84 12.40 5.49 -2.16
C GLY A 84 11.43 4.36 -2.47
N MET A 85 11.54 3.23 -1.77
CA MET A 85 10.63 2.09 -1.92
C MET A 85 9.23 2.39 -1.40
N ALA A 86 9.10 3.15 -0.31
CA ALA A 86 7.79 3.60 0.19
C ALA A 86 7.10 4.57 -0.79
N ILE A 87 7.85 5.51 -1.38
CA ILE A 87 7.34 6.40 -2.43
C ILE A 87 6.95 5.60 -3.68
N PHE A 88 7.76 4.63 -4.09
CA PHE A 88 7.43 3.79 -5.23
C PHE A 88 6.18 2.94 -4.98
N SER A 89 6.02 2.40 -3.77
CA SER A 89 4.78 1.75 -3.33
C SER A 89 3.59 2.68 -3.47
N LEU A 90 3.70 3.92 -2.99
CA LEU A 90 2.64 4.93 -3.09
C LEU A 90 2.27 5.25 -4.55
N LEU A 91 3.25 5.38 -5.45
CA LEU A 91 3.01 5.66 -6.87
C LEU A 91 2.31 4.50 -7.61
N LEU A 92 2.50 3.26 -7.15
CA LEU A 92 1.83 2.10 -7.73
C LEU A 92 0.40 1.89 -7.22
N LYS A 93 0.01 2.50 -6.10
CA LYS A 93 -1.34 2.36 -5.53
C LYS A 93 -2.46 2.90 -6.43
N PRO A 94 -2.34 4.05 -7.12
CA PRO A 94 -3.33 4.49 -8.10
C PRO A 94 -3.59 3.45 -9.20
N LEU A 95 -2.51 2.83 -9.70
CA LEU A 95 -2.61 1.74 -10.68
C LEU A 95 -3.28 0.51 -10.06
N ALA A 96 -2.93 0.15 -8.81
CA ALA A 96 -3.57 -0.94 -8.09
C ALA A 96 -5.07 -0.69 -7.88
N CYS A 97 -5.47 0.52 -7.44
CA CYS A 97 -6.86 0.93 -7.32
C CYS A 97 -7.60 0.80 -8.66
N TYR A 98 -7.00 1.25 -9.77
CA TYR A 98 -7.60 1.11 -11.09
C TYR A 98 -7.83 -0.36 -11.48
N LEU A 99 -6.84 -1.22 -11.25
CA LEU A 99 -6.95 -2.65 -11.54
C LEU A 99 -7.98 -3.35 -10.64
N VAL A 100 -8.03 -3.00 -9.36
CA VAL A 100 -9.03 -3.52 -8.40
C VAL A 100 -10.43 -3.04 -8.76
N TYR A 101 -10.57 -1.77 -9.16
CA TYR A 101 -11.83 -1.22 -9.63
C TYR A 101 -12.32 -1.92 -10.91
N ARG A 102 -11.41 -2.23 -11.84
CA ARG A 102 -11.75 -3.07 -13.00
C ARG A 102 -12.24 -4.46 -12.60
N MET A 103 -11.55 -5.12 -11.67
CA MET A 103 -11.97 -6.41 -11.13
C MET A 103 -13.32 -6.32 -10.40
N TYR A 104 -13.62 -5.20 -9.75
CA TYR A 104 -14.94 -4.94 -9.14
C TYR A 104 -16.04 -4.87 -10.20
N ARG A 105 -15.82 -4.11 -11.28
CA ARG A 105 -16.78 -4.03 -12.40
C ARG A 105 -16.98 -5.38 -13.10
N GLU A 106 -15.92 -6.17 -13.27
CA GLU A 106 -15.99 -7.53 -13.84
C GLU A 106 -16.81 -8.49 -12.97
N ARG A 107 -16.92 -8.23 -11.67
CA ARG A 107 -17.76 -9.01 -10.72
C ARG A 107 -19.22 -8.54 -10.66
N GLY A 108 -19.64 -7.61 -11.52
CA GLY A 108 -21.01 -7.10 -11.55
C GLY A 108 -21.29 -5.95 -10.57
N GLY A 109 -20.25 -5.26 -10.10
CA GLY A 109 -20.42 -3.96 -9.43
C GLY A 109 -20.94 -2.90 -10.40
N GLU A 110 -22.00 -2.20 -9.99
CA GLU A 110 -22.65 -1.13 -10.79
C GLU A 110 -21.80 0.15 -10.89
#